data_AF-A0A4U9I859-F1
#
_entry.id   AF-A0A4U9I859-F1
#
_cell.length_a   1.000
_cell.length_b   1.000
_cell.length_c   1.000
_cell.angle_alpha   90.00
_cell.angle_beta   90.00
_cell.angle_gamma   90.00
#
_symmetry.space_group_name_H-M   'P 1'
#
loop_
_entity.id
_entity.type
_entity.pdbx_description
1 polymer ?
#
loop_
_entity_poly.entity_id
_entity_poly.type
_entity_poly.pdbx_seq_one_letter_code
_entity_poly.pdbx_strand_id
1 'polypeptide(L)'
;MRNVRTENVSEHSLQVAMVAHALAAIKNRKFNGQVNAERIALLAMYHDASEVLTGDLPTPVKYFNSQIAQEYKAIEKIAQAETGRYGAG
;
A
#
# COMPACT_ATOMS: atom_id res chain seq x y z
N MET A 1 -7.47 -1.85 -7.93
CA MET A 1 -8.36 -1.31 -6.87
C MET A 1 -9.82 -1.18 -7.34
N ARG A 2 -10.82 -1.19 -6.44
CA ARG A 2 -12.22 -0.89 -6.80
C ARG A 2 -12.52 0.57 -6.45
N ASN A 3 -12.40 1.46 -7.42
CA ASN A 3 -12.55 2.89 -7.19
C ASN A 3 -13.89 3.40 -7.75
N VAL A 4 -14.51 4.33 -7.03
CA VAL A 4 -15.72 5.06 -7.48
C VAL A 4 -15.39 6.15 -8.50
N ARG A 5 -14.10 6.47 -8.66
CA ARG A 5 -13.53 7.42 -9.63
C ARG A 5 -12.19 6.86 -10.11
N THR A 6 -11.77 7.21 -11.31
CA THR A 6 -10.42 6.87 -11.78
C THR A 6 -9.40 7.65 -10.96
N GLU A 7 -8.50 6.94 -10.28
CA GLU A 7 -7.35 7.50 -9.57
C GLU A 7 -6.11 6.65 -9.89
N ASN A 8 -4.93 7.27 -9.88
CA ASN A 8 -3.67 6.54 -10.03
C ASN A 8 -3.14 6.05 -8.67
N VAL A 9 -2.16 5.14 -8.69
CA VAL A 9 -1.58 4.52 -7.48
C VAL A 9 -1.00 5.56 -6.51
N SER A 10 -0.45 6.67 -7.01
CA SER A 10 0.09 7.74 -6.15
C SER A 10 -1.00 8.54 -5.45
N GLU A 11 -2.09 8.85 -6.15
CA GLU A 11 -3.27 9.51 -5.56
C GLU A 11 -3.91 8.63 -4.48
N HIS A 12 -4.08 7.34 -4.78
CA HIS A 12 -4.57 6.35 -3.84
C HIS A 12 -3.69 6.27 -2.60
N SER A 13 -2.39 6.05 -2.79
CA SER A 13 -1.42 5.92 -1.69
C SER A 13 -1.38 7.16 -0.81
N LEU A 14 -1.49 8.35 -1.40
CA LEU A 14 -1.56 9.60 -0.65
C LEU A 14 -2.84 9.70 0.18
N GLN A 15 -4.01 9.37 -0.39
CA GLN A 15 -5.28 9.38 0.34
C GLN A 15 -5.27 8.39 1.51
N VAL A 16 -4.77 7.17 1.30
CA VAL A 16 -4.60 6.16 2.35
C VAL A 16 -3.68 6.66 3.45
N ALA A 17 -2.57 7.33 3.11
CA ALA A 17 -1.66 7.92 4.09
C ALA A 17 -2.32 9.01 4.95
N MET A 18 -3.13 9.89 4.34
CA MET A 18 -3.89 10.91 5.08
C MET A 18 -4.87 10.28 6.08
N VAL A 19 -5.62 9.26 5.64
CA VAL A 19 -6.58 8.55 6.51
C VAL A 19 -5.85 7.82 7.65
N ALA A 20 -4.77 7.10 7.35
CA ALA A 20 -3.99 6.37 8.34
C ALA A 20 -3.39 7.31 9.40
N HIS A 21 -2.85 8.46 8.98
CA HIS A 21 -2.36 9.50 9.89
C HIS A 21 -3.48 10.04 10.79
N ALA A 22 -4.64 10.37 10.22
CA ALA A 22 -5.79 10.86 10.98
C ALA A 22 -6.26 9.84 12.03
N LEU A 23 -6.33 8.56 11.67
CA LEU A 23 -6.69 7.48 12.59
C LEU A 23 -5.67 7.32 13.73
N ALA A 24 -4.37 7.42 13.43
CA ALA A 24 -3.31 7.40 14.44
C ALA A 24 -3.45 8.57 15.43
N ALA A 25 -3.70 9.79 14.92
CA ALA A 25 -3.95 10.96 15.75
C ALA A 25 -5.21 10.81 16.63
N ILE A 26 -6.30 10.27 16.09
CA ILE A 26 -7.53 9.97 16.85
C ILE A 26 -7.24 8.95 17.95
N LYS A 27 -6.52 7.87 17.63
CA LYS A 27 -6.15 6.82 18.60
C LYS A 27 -5.37 7.40 19.78
N ASN A 28 -4.37 8.22 19.50
CA ASN A 28 -3.57 8.85 20.54
C ASN A 28 -4.37 9.84 21.40
N ARG A 29 -5.30 10.61 20.79
CA ARG A 29 -6.06 11.67 21.50
C ARG A 29 -7.31 11.18 22.22
N LYS A 30 -7.95 10.10 21.75
CA LYS A 30 -9.28 9.67 22.21
C LYS A 30 -9.30 8.27 22.82
N PHE A 31 -8.28 7.47 22.58
CA PHE A 31 -8.25 6.05 22.96
C PHE A 31 -6.96 5.65 23.69
N ASN A 32 -6.26 6.63 24.30
CA ASN A 32 -5.01 6.43 25.04
C ASN A 32 -3.94 5.65 24.24
N GLY A 33 -3.94 5.80 22.92
CA GLY A 33 -2.92 5.21 22.05
C GLY A 33 -1.55 5.84 22.25
N GLN A 34 -0.51 5.05 21.97
CA GLN A 34 0.87 5.51 21.88
C GLN A 34 1.49 4.98 20.57
N VAL A 35 1.02 5.49 19.44
CA VAL A 35 1.57 5.15 18.12
C VAL A 35 2.21 6.38 17.46
N ASN A 36 3.22 6.17 16.63
CA ASN A 36 3.87 7.23 15.86
C ASN A 36 3.07 7.46 14.56
N ALA A 37 2.39 8.60 14.46
CA ALA A 37 1.48 8.89 13.34
C ALA A 37 2.24 9.15 12.04
N GLU A 38 3.41 9.78 12.12
CA GLU A 38 4.28 10.10 10.99
C GLU A 38 4.81 8.82 10.32
N ARG A 39 5.26 7.85 11.13
CA ARG A 39 5.72 6.54 10.64
C ARG A 39 4.56 5.74 10.02
N ILE A 40 3.37 5.83 10.59
CA ILE A 40 2.17 5.19 10.01
C ILE A 40 1.84 5.81 8.64
N ALA A 41 1.86 7.14 8.54
CA ALA A 41 1.63 7.84 7.28
C ALA A 41 2.66 7.42 6.21
N LEU A 42 3.94 7.34 6.59
CA LEU A 42 5.02 6.90 5.71
C LEU A 42 4.81 5.46 5.21
N LEU A 43 4.49 4.52 6.10
CA LEU A 43 4.21 3.13 5.71
C LEU A 43 3.01 3.04 4.77
N ALA A 44 1.97 3.83 5.02
CA ALA A 44 0.80 3.91 4.16
C ALA A 44 1.13 4.52 2.78
N MET A 45 2.05 5.49 2.69
CA MET A 45 2.49 6.02 1.39
C MET A 45 3.15 4.95 0.51
N TYR A 46 3.87 3.98 1.09
CA TYR A 46 4.62 2.97 0.35
C TYR A 46 3.92 1.62 0.25
N HIS A 47 2.71 1.46 0.79
CA HIS A 47 2.06 0.16 0.89
C HIS A 47 1.80 -0.51 -0.48
N ASP A 48 1.49 0.30 -1.50
CA ASP A 48 1.25 -0.15 -2.88
C ASP A 48 2.40 0.22 -3.83
N ALA A 49 3.59 0.52 -3.31
CA ALA A 49 4.73 0.88 -4.17
C ALA A 49 5.14 -0.26 -5.12
N SER A 50 4.88 -1.52 -4.76
CA SER A 50 5.09 -2.66 -5.65
C SER A 50 4.12 -2.69 -6.83
N GLU A 51 2.92 -2.13 -6.69
CA GLU A 51 1.90 -2.12 -7.76
C GLU A 51 2.29 -1.20 -8.93
N VAL A 52 3.19 -0.24 -8.70
CA VAL A 52 3.81 0.56 -9.76
C VAL A 52 4.61 -0.31 -10.73
N LEU A 53 5.27 -1.36 -10.23
CA LEU A 53 6.09 -2.28 -11.03
C LEU A 53 5.29 -3.46 -11.57
N THR A 54 4.32 -3.99 -10.80
CA THR A 54 3.55 -5.18 -11.20
C THR A 54 2.30 -4.86 -12.02
N GLY A 55 1.86 -3.59 -12.04
CA GLY A 55 0.56 -3.15 -12.54
C GLY A 55 -0.56 -3.43 -11.54
N ASP A 56 -1.57 -2.54 -11.49
CA ASP A 56 -2.77 -2.71 -10.65
C ASP A 56 -3.68 -3.79 -11.24
N LEU A 57 -3.48 -5.03 -10.78
CA LEU A 57 -4.32 -6.17 -11.12
C LEU A 57 -5.58 -6.17 -10.23
N PRO A 58 -6.80 -6.22 -10.80
CA PRO A 58 -8.01 -6.29 -10.01
C PRO A 58 -8.00 -7.51 -9.07
N THR A 59 -8.54 -7.35 -7.85
CA THR A 59 -8.64 -8.41 -6.82
C THR A 59 -9.21 -9.73 -7.35
N PRO A 60 -10.25 -9.76 -8.22
CA PRO A 60 -10.76 -11.00 -8.80
C PRO A 60 -9.75 -11.76 -9.66
N VAL A 61 -8.78 -11.06 -10.27
CA VAL A 61 -7.72 -11.65 -11.10
C VAL A 61 -6.58 -12.16 -10.22
N LYS A 62 -6.16 -11.37 -9.21
CA LYS A 62 -5.11 -11.77 -8.25
C LYS A 62 -5.43 -13.09 -7.53
N TYR A 63 -6.71 -13.38 -7.32
CA TYR A 63 -7.18 -14.58 -6.59
C TYR A 63 -8.04 -15.52 -7.44
N PHE A 64 -7.94 -15.44 -8.77
CA PHE A 64 -8.77 -16.25 -9.68
C PHE A 64 -8.57 -17.76 -9.46
N ASN A 65 -7.32 -18.19 -9.26
CA ASN A 65 -6.99 -19.54 -8.81
C ASN A 65 -5.69 -19.55 -8.00
N SER A 66 -5.40 -20.67 -7.33
CA SER A 66 -4.25 -20.82 -6.45
C SER A 66 -2.90 -20.65 -7.17
N GLN A 67 -2.81 -21.05 -8.44
CA GLN A 67 -1.59 -20.96 -9.24
C GLN A 67 -1.27 -19.50 -9.60
N ILE A 68 -2.25 -18.74 -10.07
CA ILE A 68 -2.11 -17.30 -10.37
C ILE A 68 -1.74 -16.53 -9.11
N ALA A 69 -2.38 -16.82 -7.97
CA ALA A 69 -2.07 -16.15 -6.72
C ALA A 69 -0.63 -16.41 -6.22
N GLN A 70 -0.09 -17.61 -6.46
CA GLN A 70 1.28 -17.96 -6.10
C GLN A 70 2.30 -17.24 -6.98
N GLU A 71 2.11 -17.27 -8.30
CA GLU A 71 2.99 -16.59 -9.25
C GLU A 71 2.98 -15.08 -9.02
N TYR A 72 1.80 -14.51 -8.78
CA TYR A 72 1.67 -13.08 -8.52
C TYR A 72 2.42 -12.65 -7.24
N LYS A 73 2.34 -13.44 -6.16
CA LYS A 73 3.14 -13.20 -4.94
C LYS A 73 4.65 -13.28 -5.17
N ALA A 74 5.10 -14.12 -6.09
CA ALA A 74 6.52 -14.20 -6.44
C ALA A 74 6.98 -12.92 -7.14
N ILE A 75 6.17 -12.40 -8.06
CA ILE A 75 6.44 -11.13 -8.77
C ILE A 75 6.43 -9.94 -7.81
N GLU A 76 5.46 -9.85 -6.89
CA GLU A 76 5.43 -8.78 -5.88
C GLU A 76 6.67 -8.77 -4.98
N LYS A 77 7.19 -9.94 -4.59
CA LYS A 77 8.43 -10.03 -3.81
C LYS A 77 9.63 -9.47 -4.56
N ILE A 78 9.73 -9.76 -5.87
CA ILE A 78 10.80 -9.23 -6.72
C ILE A 78 10.65 -7.72 -6.84
N ALA A 79 9.44 -7.22 -7.08
CA ALA A 79 9.15 -5.79 -7.16
C ALA A 79 9.51 -5.06 -5.86
N GLN A 80 9.11 -5.58 -4.70
CA GLN A 80 9.46 -4.98 -3.39
C GLN A 80 10.97 -4.91 -3.16
N ALA A 81 11.72 -5.95 -3.55
CA ALA A 81 13.16 -5.96 -3.46
C ALA A 81 13.81 -4.89 -4.35
N GLU A 82 13.30 -4.73 -5.59
CA GLU A 82 13.77 -3.69 -6.51
C GLU A 82 13.43 -2.27 -6.01
N THR A 83 12.20 -2.02 -5.55
CA THR A 83 11.81 -0.72 -4.97
C THR A 83 12.70 -0.33 -3.78
N GLY A 84 13.09 -1.30 -2.95
CA GLY A 84 14.02 -1.08 -1.84
C GLY A 84 15.43 -0.64 -2.26
N ARG A 85 15.88 -0.97 -3.48
CA ARG A 85 17.20 -0.56 -3.99
C ARG A 85 17.21 0.90 -4.46
N TYR A 86 16.08 1.43 -4.92
CA TYR A 86 15.97 2.83 -5.35
C TYR A 86 15.75 3.82 -4.20
N GLY A 87 15.33 3.35 -3.02
CA GLY A 87 15.13 4.19 -1.83
C GLY A 87 16.37 4.36 -0.92
N ALA A 88 17.51 3.76 -1.29
CA ALA A 88 18.75 3.76 -0.50
C ALA A 88 19.87 4.62 -1.12
N GLY A 89 19.54 5.51 -2.06
CA GLY A 89 20.44 6.46 -2.70
C GLY A 89 20.27 7.88 -2.20
#